data_AF-A0A6V7M7M7-F1
#
_entry.id   AF-A0A6V7M7M7-F1
#
_cell.length_a   1.000
_cell.length_b   1.000
_cell.length_c   1.000
_cell.angle_alpha   90.00
_cell.angle_beta   90.00
_cell.angle_gamma   90.00
#
_symmetry.space_group_name_H-M   'P 1'
#
loop_
_entity.id
_entity.type
_entity.pdbx_description
1 polymer ?
#
loop_
_entity_poly.entity_id
_entity_poly.type
_entity_poly.pdbx_seq_one_letter_code
_entity_poly.pdbx_strand_id
1 'polypeptide(L)'
;IMAKITAETYFGARNALETLNQLIVFNDIRNEVQMVRDAYIVDGPVYPYRGILLDTSRNFVDKATILRTIEAMGMSKLNTFHWHITDSHSFPYTSKSWPGLTRYGAYSPSK
;
A
#
# COMPACT_ATOMS: atom_id res chain seq x y z
N ILE A 1 3.56 -18.06 -23.43
CA ILE A 1 2.80 -16.79 -23.27
C ILE A 1 3.82 -15.66 -23.34
N MET A 2 3.56 -14.60 -24.11
CA MET A 2 4.40 -13.40 -24.15
C MET A 2 3.61 -12.24 -23.54
N ALA A 3 4.12 -11.63 -22.48
CA ALA A 3 3.58 -10.38 -21.92
C ALA A 3 4.63 -9.28 -22.11
N LYS A 4 4.24 -8.19 -22.78
CA LYS A 4 5.10 -7.02 -22.99
C LYS A 4 4.53 -5.83 -22.23
N ILE A 5 5.27 -5.37 -21.22
CA ILE A 5 4.97 -4.14 -20.49
C ILE A 5 5.89 -3.03 -21.01
N THR A 6 5.35 -1.85 -21.26
CA THR A 6 6.11 -0.64 -21.61
C THR A 6 5.61 0.49 -20.74
N ALA A 7 6.53 1.18 -20.08
CA ALA A 7 6.22 2.30 -19.20
C ALA A 7 7.40 3.28 -19.17
N GLU A 8 7.11 4.56 -18.99
CA GLU A 8 8.13 5.61 -18.93
C GLU A 8 8.92 5.58 -17.62
N THR A 9 8.32 5.04 -16.54
CA THR A 9 8.92 5.01 -15.21
C THR A 9 8.69 3.67 -14.52
N TYR A 10 9.50 3.42 -13.49
CA TYR A 10 9.32 2.31 -12.57
C TYR A 10 7.88 2.23 -12.00
N PHE A 11 7.27 3.38 -11.66
CA PHE A 11 5.93 3.40 -11.08
C PHE A 11 4.85 2.95 -12.06
N GLY A 12 4.99 3.32 -13.34
CA GLY A 12 4.11 2.83 -14.42
C GLY A 12 4.28 1.33 -14.64
N ALA A 13 5.52 0.84 -14.68
CA ALA A 13 5.81 -0.58 -14.85
C ALA A 13 5.22 -1.43 -13.71
N ARG A 14 5.37 -0.98 -12.46
CA ARG A 14 4.76 -1.64 -11.29
C ARG A 14 3.22 -1.67 -11.37
N ASN A 15 2.58 -0.56 -11.77
CA ASN A 15 1.12 -0.55 -11.98
C ASN A 15 0.68 -1.53 -13.08
N ALA A 16 1.45 -1.62 -14.17
CA ALA A 16 1.17 -2.56 -15.24
C ALA A 16 1.35 -4.02 -14.81
N LEU A 17 2.33 -4.33 -13.95
CA LEU A 17 2.48 -5.65 -13.33
C LEU A 17 1.28 -6.00 -12.45
N GLU A 18 0.74 -5.05 -11.70
CA GLU A 18 -0.49 -5.25 -10.93
C GLU A 18 -1.69 -5.55 -11.85
N THR A 19 -1.87 -4.79 -12.94
CA THR A 19 -2.90 -5.09 -13.94
C THR A 19 -2.69 -6.47 -14.59
N LEU A 20 -1.45 -6.86 -14.87
CA LEU A 20 -1.13 -8.17 -15.44
C LEU A 20 -1.52 -9.31 -14.49
N ASN A 21 -1.28 -9.14 -13.18
CA ASN A 21 -1.69 -10.10 -12.16
C ASN A 21 -3.21 -10.34 -12.16
N GLN A 22 -4.00 -9.28 -12.39
CA GLN A 22 -5.45 -9.34 -12.46
C GLN A 22 -5.99 -10.06 -13.71
N LEU A 23 -5.14 -10.34 -14.71
CA LEU A 23 -5.49 -11.13 -15.91
C LEU A 23 -5.29 -12.64 -15.70
N ILE A 24 -4.79 -13.05 -14.54
CA ILE A 24 -4.58 -14.45 -14.15
C ILE A 24 -5.72 -14.86 -13.22
N VAL A 25 -6.39 -15.97 -13.53
CA VAL A 25 -7.52 -16.50 -12.76
C VAL A 25 -7.31 -17.97 -12.48
N PHE A 26 -7.88 -18.45 -11.38
CA PHE A 26 -7.89 -19.88 -11.06
C PHE A 26 -9.27 -20.46 -11.39
N ASN A 27 -9.28 -21.52 -12.21
CA ASN A 27 -10.47 -22.30 -12.53
C ASN A 27 -10.53 -23.50 -11.58
N ASP A 28 -11.44 -23.43 -10.62
CA ASP A 28 -11.62 -24.43 -9.56
C ASP A 28 -12.27 -25.73 -10.06
N ILE A 29 -13.13 -25.66 -11.08
CA ILE A 29 -13.75 -26.85 -11.71
C ILE A 29 -12.69 -27.75 -12.36
N ARG A 30 -11.71 -27.14 -13.03
CA ARG A 30 -10.64 -27.85 -13.75
C ARG A 30 -9.32 -27.92 -12.98
N ASN A 31 -9.25 -27.27 -11.82
CA ASN A 31 -8.05 -27.16 -11.01
C ASN A 31 -6.84 -26.62 -11.81
N GLU A 32 -7.05 -25.57 -12.60
CA GLU A 32 -6.03 -24.99 -13.49
C GLU A 32 -5.93 -23.47 -13.36
N VAL A 33 -4.71 -22.95 -13.48
CA VAL A 33 -4.48 -21.50 -13.61
C VAL A 33 -4.65 -21.12 -15.07
N GLN A 34 -5.52 -20.14 -15.33
CA GLN A 34 -5.81 -19.60 -16.65
C GLN A 34 -5.39 -18.14 -16.72
N MET A 35 -5.13 -17.66 -17.94
CA MET A 35 -4.82 -16.25 -18.18
C MET A 35 -5.58 -15.79 -19.43
N VAL A 36 -5.95 -14.51 -19.46
CA VAL A 36 -6.53 -13.89 -20.66
C VAL A 36 -5.59 -14.08 -21.86
N ARG A 37 -6.12 -14.60 -22.98
CA ARG A 37 -5.33 -14.97 -24.16
C ARG A 37 -4.80 -13.75 -24.91
N ASP A 38 -5.67 -12.79 -25.19
CA ASP A 38 -5.35 -11.58 -25.96
C ASP A 38 -5.87 -10.36 -25.20
N ALA A 39 -4.97 -9.42 -24.88
CA ALA A 39 -5.33 -8.15 -24.26
C ALA A 39 -4.40 -7.03 -24.75
N TYR A 40 -4.98 -5.87 -25.03
CA TYR A 40 -4.24 -4.63 -25.29
C TYR A 40 -4.77 -3.56 -24.34
N ILE A 41 -3.91 -3.06 -23.44
CA ILE A 41 -4.29 -2.14 -22.37
C ILE A 41 -3.36 -0.92 -22.43
N VAL A 42 -3.97 0.26 -22.44
CA VAL A 42 -3.30 1.55 -22.24
C VAL A 42 -3.96 2.20 -21.03
N ASP A 43 -3.18 2.50 -20.01
CA ASP A 43 -3.68 2.95 -18.71
C ASP A 43 -2.79 4.05 -18.11
N GLY A 44 -3.41 4.94 -17.34
CA GLY A 44 -2.76 6.06 -16.69
C GLY A 44 -3.71 6.75 -15.69
N PRO A 45 -3.21 7.21 -14.52
CA PRO A 45 -4.07 7.82 -13.52
C PRO A 45 -4.48 9.24 -13.93
N VAL A 46 -5.76 9.58 -13.70
CA VAL A 46 -6.27 10.96 -13.88
C VAL A 46 -5.66 11.92 -12.85
N TYR A 47 -5.49 11.46 -11.60
CA TYR A 47 -4.97 12.28 -10.51
C TYR A 47 -3.65 11.73 -9.95
N PRO A 48 -2.65 12.59 -9.69
CA PRO A 48 -1.35 12.15 -9.20
C PRO A 48 -1.37 11.74 -7.73
N TYR A 49 -2.26 12.31 -6.91
CA TYR A 49 -2.40 11.97 -5.49
C TYR A 49 -3.59 11.03 -5.27
N ARG A 50 -3.32 9.79 -4.83
CA ARG A 50 -4.33 8.79 -4.52
C ARG A 50 -3.95 8.11 -3.21
N GLY A 51 -4.50 8.60 -2.11
CA GLY A 51 -4.01 8.22 -0.79
C GLY A 51 -5.07 7.77 0.20
N ILE A 52 -4.59 7.16 1.27
CA ILE A 52 -5.33 6.84 2.49
C ILE A 52 -4.65 7.57 3.63
N LEU A 53 -5.45 8.13 4.55
CA LEU A 53 -4.99 8.61 5.84
C LEU A 53 -5.14 7.50 6.87
N LEU A 54 -4.04 7.14 7.54
CA LEU A 54 -4.06 6.25 8.70
C LEU A 54 -3.66 7.01 9.95
N ASP A 55 -4.58 7.06 10.90
CA ASP A 55 -4.36 7.60 12.23
C ASP A 55 -3.88 6.51 13.18
N THR A 56 -2.65 6.66 13.67
CA THR A 56 -2.04 5.74 14.63
C THR A 56 -1.85 6.36 16.01
N SER A 57 -2.42 7.55 16.24
CA SER A 57 -2.39 8.22 17.54
C SER A 57 -3.64 7.92 18.35
N ARG A 58 -4.83 8.00 17.74
CA ARG A 58 -6.09 7.75 18.45
C ARG A 58 -6.16 6.30 18.95
N ASN A 59 -5.62 5.36 18.17
CA ASN A 59 -5.33 4.00 18.59
C ASN A 59 -3.99 3.57 18.01
N PHE A 60 -3.25 2.74 18.75
CA PHE A 60 -2.01 2.14 18.25
C PHE A 60 -2.32 1.16 17.12
N VAL A 61 -1.56 1.25 16.03
CA VAL A 61 -1.58 0.30 14.92
C VAL A 61 -0.19 -0.28 14.76
N ASP A 62 -0.09 -1.61 14.80
CA ASP A 62 1.20 -2.29 14.71
C ASP A 62 1.81 -2.19 13.31
N LYS A 63 3.14 -2.31 13.23
CA LYS A 63 3.91 -2.23 11.99
C LYS A 63 3.44 -3.23 10.93
N ALA A 64 3.08 -4.46 11.31
CA ALA A 64 2.65 -5.46 10.34
C ALA A 64 1.32 -5.09 9.70
N THR A 65 0.39 -4.50 10.47
CA THR A 65 -0.87 -3.95 9.96
C THR A 65 -0.64 -2.75 9.03
N ILE A 66 0.29 -1.87 9.34
CA ILE A 66 0.66 -0.75 8.44
C ILE A 66 1.22 -1.29 7.12
N LEU A 67 2.15 -2.26 7.17
CA LEU A 67 2.74 -2.85 5.97
C LEU A 67 1.71 -3.57 5.11
N ARG A 68 0.80 -4.35 5.73
CA ARG A 68 -0.34 -4.99 5.05
C ARG A 68 -1.25 -3.97 4.37
N THR A 69 -1.41 -2.78 4.97
CA THR A 69 -2.19 -1.69 4.37
C THR A 69 -1.49 -1.15 3.12
N ILE A 70 -0.16 -0.98 3.17
CA ILE A 70 0.64 -0.55 2.00
C ILE A 70 0.62 -1.59 0.88
N GLU A 71 0.63 -2.89 1.21
CA GLU A 71 0.45 -3.97 0.23
C GLU A 71 -0.90 -3.85 -0.49
N ALA A 72 -2.00 -3.72 0.27
CA ALA A 72 -3.34 -3.55 -0.28
C ALA A 72 -3.48 -2.26 -1.13
N MET A 73 -2.82 -1.17 -0.70
CA MET A 73 -2.73 0.06 -1.49
C MET A 73 -2.06 -0.18 -2.84
N GLY A 74 -1.00 -0.99 -2.86
CA GLY A 74 -0.31 -1.40 -4.09
C GLY A 74 -1.23 -2.13 -5.07
N MET A 75 -2.02 -3.08 -4.56
CA MET A 75 -3.01 -3.83 -5.35
C MET A 75 -4.06 -2.91 -6.01
N SER A 76 -4.42 -1.81 -5.32
CA SER A 76 -5.37 -0.81 -5.80
C SER A 76 -4.72 0.40 -6.49
N LYS A 77 -3.40 0.34 -6.78
CA LYS A 77 -2.62 1.43 -7.40
C LYS A 77 -2.70 2.77 -6.65
N LEU A 78 -3.00 2.76 -5.35
CA LEU A 78 -2.84 3.92 -4.46
C LEU A 78 -1.35 4.21 -4.27
N ASN A 79 -0.99 5.48 -4.08
CA ASN A 79 0.41 5.89 -4.11
C ASN A 79 0.81 6.89 -3.02
N THR A 80 -0.09 7.21 -2.09
CA THR A 80 0.25 8.07 -0.96
C THR A 80 -0.31 7.53 0.34
N PHE A 81 0.58 7.21 1.27
CA PHE A 81 0.21 6.83 2.62
C PHE A 81 0.36 8.05 3.52
N HIS A 82 -0.76 8.69 3.85
CA HIS A 82 -0.77 9.83 4.75
C HIS A 82 -0.81 9.29 6.18
N TRP A 83 0.34 9.32 6.84
CA TRP A 83 0.47 8.82 8.21
C TRP A 83 0.19 9.94 9.22
N HIS A 84 -1.02 9.95 9.78
CA HIS A 84 -1.38 10.81 10.91
C HIS A 84 -0.84 10.18 12.20
N ILE A 85 0.45 10.40 12.46
CA ILE A 85 1.23 9.63 13.44
C ILE A 85 1.10 10.14 14.88
N THR A 86 0.69 11.38 15.12
CA THR A 86 0.55 11.97 16.47
C THR A 86 -0.72 12.79 16.60
N ASP A 87 -1.26 12.86 17.81
CA ASP A 87 -2.44 13.64 18.17
C ASP A 87 -2.51 13.84 19.69
N SER A 88 -3.59 14.43 20.22
CA SER A 88 -3.75 14.68 21.66
C SER A 88 -3.81 13.40 22.50
N HIS A 89 -4.21 12.28 21.91
CA HIS A 89 -4.41 11.01 22.60
C HIS A 89 -3.11 10.25 22.83
N SER A 90 -2.19 10.27 21.84
CA SER A 90 -0.87 9.67 22.01
C SER A 90 0.20 10.23 21.05
N PHE A 91 1.46 10.06 21.45
CA PHE A 91 2.65 10.41 20.68
C PHE A 91 3.56 9.18 20.47
N PRO A 92 3.26 8.29 19.50
CA PRO A 92 4.02 7.07 19.26
C PRO A 92 5.32 7.28 18.46
N TYR A 93 5.50 8.44 17.81
CA TYR A 93 6.71 8.75 17.06
C TYR A 93 7.91 8.96 17.99
N THR A 94 9.00 8.21 17.79
CA THR A 94 10.25 8.39 18.55
C THR A 94 11.12 9.49 17.97
N SER A 95 11.01 10.69 18.53
CA SER A 95 11.91 11.80 18.21
C SER A 95 13.29 11.60 18.84
N LYS A 96 14.35 11.72 18.03
CA LYS A 96 15.73 11.65 18.52
C LYS A 96 16.13 12.87 19.36
N SER A 97 15.63 14.05 19.00
CA SER A 97 15.94 15.31 19.69
C SER A 97 15.05 15.54 20.90
N TRP A 98 13.84 14.97 20.91
CA TRP A 98 12.88 15.11 22.01
C TRP A 98 12.32 13.76 22.47
N PRO A 99 13.14 12.87 23.06
CA PRO A 99 12.70 11.53 23.47
C PRO A 99 11.58 11.54 24.51
N GLY A 100 11.44 12.64 25.25
CA GLY A 100 10.37 12.84 26.24
C GLY A 100 8.96 12.79 25.64
N LEU A 101 8.79 13.17 24.37
CA LEU A 101 7.49 13.18 23.71
C LEU A 101 6.88 11.78 23.67
N THR A 102 7.66 10.78 23.24
CA THR A 102 7.23 9.38 23.22
C THR A 102 7.19 8.79 24.62
N ARG A 103 8.19 9.09 25.46
CA ARG A 103 8.28 8.56 26.82
C ARG A 103 7.03 8.86 27.65
N TYR A 104 6.44 10.04 27.48
CA TYR A 104 5.27 10.48 28.23
C TYR A 104 3.97 10.46 27.42
N GLY A 105 4.05 10.45 26.09
CA GLY A 105 2.88 10.52 25.21
C GLY A 105 2.48 9.19 24.56
N ALA A 106 3.34 8.17 24.52
CA ALA A 106 2.95 6.86 24.00
C ALA A 106 1.98 6.15 24.96
N TYR A 107 1.14 5.26 24.43
CA TYR A 107 0.22 4.49 25.27
C TYR A 107 0.95 3.51 26.18
N SER A 108 2.09 2.98 25.74
CA SER A 108 2.99 2.18 26.59
C SER A 108 4.42 2.18 26.03
N PRO A 109 5.44 1.72 26.79
CA PRO A 109 6.80 1.61 26.27
C PRO A 109 6.95 0.74 25.01
N SER A 110 5.98 -0.14 24.73
CA SER A 110 5.93 -1.02 23.55
C SER A 110 4.83 -0.68 22.55
N LYS A 111 4.08 0.42 22.76
CA LYS A 111 2.95 0.86 21.92
C LYS A 111 2.90 2.37 21.80
#